data_AF-A0AAU6WTY6-F1
#
_entry.id   AF-A0AAU6WTY6-F1
#
_cell.length_a   1.000
_cell.length_b   1.000
_cell.length_c   1.000
_cell.angle_alpha   90.00
_cell.angle_beta   90.00
_cell.angle_gamma   90.00
#
_symmetry.space_group_name_H-M   'P 1'
#
loop_
_entity.id
_entity.type
_entity.pdbx_description
1 polymer ?
#
loop_
_entity_poly.entity_id
_entity_poly.type
_entity_poly.pdbx_seq_one_letter_code
_entity_poly.pdbx_strand_id
1 'polypeptide(L)'
;MNENILLYQVKPGDTLDKIGGTIGMTGNQLKDFHNAHCGKMERLWFDNLVGIKQIIIPKEYKSPEQLKREADKNLPPLHLTEDFYADRYFVKETFSGLSGNDLEIDYQVDIGLKKFRKPVLQIILQKYDVMISKKRNSS
;
A
#
# COMPACT_ATOMS: atom_id res chain seq x y z
N MET A 1 12.67 -14.73 -11.36
CA MET A 1 12.69 -14.72 -9.89
C MET A 1 12.12 -13.39 -9.44
N ASN A 2 11.18 -13.36 -8.49
CA ASN A 2 10.62 -12.10 -7.99
C ASN A 2 11.68 -11.36 -7.17
N GLU A 3 11.95 -10.10 -7.49
CA GLU A 3 13.01 -9.30 -6.84
C GLU A 3 12.70 -8.88 -5.40
N ASN A 4 11.47 -9.16 -4.94
CA ASN A 4 10.91 -8.70 -3.68
C ASN A 4 10.87 -9.78 -2.58
N ILE A 5 11.39 -10.97 -2.84
CA ILE A 5 11.40 -12.10 -1.89
C ILE A 5 12.84 -12.49 -1.52
N LEU A 6 13.02 -12.94 -0.28
CA LEU A 6 14.29 -13.40 0.27
C LEU A 6 14.09 -14.75 0.97
N LEU A 7 15.06 -15.66 0.85
CA LEU A 7 15.05 -16.95 1.52
C LEU A 7 15.78 -16.85 2.86
N TYR A 8 15.01 -16.80 3.94
CA TYR A 8 15.52 -16.82 5.30
C TYR A 8 15.90 -18.25 5.72
N GLN A 9 17.10 -18.45 6.26
CA GLN A 9 17.53 -19.73 6.84
C GLN A 9 17.05 -19.84 8.29
N VAL A 10 16.21 -20.82 8.57
CA VAL A 10 15.67 -21.06 9.92
C VAL A 10 16.78 -21.57 10.85
N LYS A 11 16.92 -20.94 12.02
CA LYS A 11 17.88 -21.35 13.05
C LYS A 11 17.19 -22.18 14.15
N PRO A 12 17.94 -23.02 14.89
CA PRO A 12 17.39 -23.72 16.04
C PRO A 12 16.79 -22.74 17.07
N GLY A 13 15.53 -22.94 17.45
CA GLY A 13 14.81 -22.09 18.41
C GLY A 13 14.10 -20.87 17.81
N ASP A 14 14.15 -20.71 16.49
CA ASP A 14 13.30 -19.76 15.77
C ASP A 14 11.84 -20.22 15.79
N THR A 15 10.96 -19.23 15.83
CA THR A 15 9.52 -19.40 15.65
C THR A 15 9.04 -18.41 14.59
N LEU A 16 7.88 -18.68 13.98
CA LEU A 16 7.29 -17.75 13.02
C LEU A 16 7.09 -16.35 13.61
N ASP A 17 6.72 -16.27 14.89
CA ASP A 17 6.55 -14.98 15.57
C ASP A 17 7.88 -14.24 15.77
N LYS A 18 8.97 -14.94 16.11
CA LYS A 18 10.30 -14.31 16.21
C LYS A 18 10.76 -13.78 14.85
N ILE A 19 10.67 -14.60 13.81
CA ILE A 19 11.08 -14.22 12.46
C ILE A 19 10.20 -13.08 11.95
N GLY A 20 8.87 -13.21 12.05
CA GLY A 20 7.92 -12.18 11.66
C GLY A 20 8.18 -10.87 12.39
N GLY A 21 8.40 -10.92 13.71
CA GLY A 21 8.68 -9.75 14.52
C GLY A 21 9.90 -8.96 14.03
N THR A 22 10.95 -9.62 13.56
CA THR A 22 12.14 -8.92 13.00
C THR A 22 11.84 -8.09 11.75
N ILE A 23 10.81 -8.46 11.00
CA ILE A 23 10.40 -7.79 9.76
C ILE A 23 9.08 -7.03 9.94
N GLY A 24 8.55 -6.91 11.16
CA GLY A 24 7.31 -6.18 11.45
C GLY A 24 6.03 -6.93 11.09
N MET A 25 6.07 -8.25 10.95
CA MET A 25 4.93 -9.13 10.66
C MET A 25 4.57 -9.99 11.87
N THR A 26 3.32 -10.43 11.98
CA THR A 26 2.96 -11.52 12.90
C THR A 26 3.37 -12.88 12.32
N GLY A 27 3.50 -13.92 13.15
CA GLY A 27 3.80 -15.27 12.65
C GLY A 27 2.79 -15.77 11.62
N ASN A 28 1.50 -15.46 11.81
CA ASN A 28 0.44 -15.79 10.86
C ASN A 28 0.62 -15.06 9.52
N GLN A 29 0.92 -13.75 9.55
CA GLN A 29 1.17 -12.99 8.33
C GLN A 29 2.38 -13.55 7.56
N LEU A 30 3.42 -13.94 8.29
CA LEU A 30 4.61 -14.56 7.69
C LEU A 30 4.29 -15.91 7.06
N LYS A 31 3.50 -16.75 7.74
CA LYS A 31 3.02 -18.04 7.22
C LYS A 31 2.21 -17.89 5.94
N ASP A 32 1.27 -16.95 5.93
CA ASP A 32 0.44 -16.64 4.76
C ASP A 32 1.29 -16.14 3.58
N PHE A 33 2.26 -15.26 3.87
CA PHE A 33 3.18 -14.77 2.85
C PHE A 33 4.01 -15.89 2.24
N HIS A 34 4.57 -16.76 3.09
CA HIS A 34 5.32 -17.93 2.62
C HIS A 34 4.47 -18.82 1.72
N ASN A 35 3.28 -19.20 2.18
CA ASN A 35 2.38 -20.12 1.48
C ASN A 35 1.85 -19.59 0.14
N ALA A 36 1.75 -18.27 0.00
CA ALA A 36 1.38 -17.59 -1.24
C ALA A 36 2.52 -17.58 -2.28
N HIS A 37 3.78 -17.73 -1.84
CA HIS A 37 4.97 -17.62 -2.70
C HIS A 37 5.76 -18.92 -2.84
N CYS A 38 5.40 -19.99 -2.12
CA CYS A 38 6.02 -21.31 -2.22
C CYS A 38 5.23 -22.26 -3.14
N GLY A 39 5.89 -23.33 -3.61
CA GLY A 39 5.20 -24.44 -4.28
C GLY A 39 4.26 -25.18 -3.33
N LYS A 40 3.25 -25.89 -3.87
CA LYS A 40 2.24 -26.61 -3.06
C LYS A 40 2.85 -27.56 -2.00
N MET A 41 4.03 -28.13 -2.25
CA MET A 41 4.72 -29.09 -1.38
C MET A 41 5.52 -28.45 -0.23
N GLU A 42 5.72 -27.12 -0.25
CA GLU A 42 6.54 -26.40 0.73
C GLU A 42 5.70 -25.56 1.70
N ARG A 43 4.37 -25.72 1.65
CA ARG A 43 3.46 -24.95 2.51
C ARG A 43 3.64 -25.28 3.98
N LEU A 44 3.64 -24.24 4.80
CA LEU A 44 3.59 -24.31 6.24
C LEU A 44 2.14 -24.53 6.69
N TRP A 45 1.84 -25.73 7.16
CA TRP A 45 0.52 -26.10 7.69
C TRP A 45 0.42 -25.82 9.20
N PHE A 46 1.54 -25.98 9.89
CA PHE A 46 1.66 -25.80 11.34
C PHE A 46 2.60 -24.63 11.66
N ASP A 47 2.52 -24.12 12.88
CA ASP A 47 3.30 -22.95 13.29
C ASP A 47 4.71 -23.33 13.78
N ASN A 48 4.98 -24.63 13.86
CA ASN A 48 6.27 -25.20 14.19
C ASN A 48 7.19 -25.22 12.96
N LEU A 49 8.45 -24.82 13.16
CA LEU A 49 9.49 -24.79 12.13
C LEU A 49 10.45 -26.00 12.21
N VAL A 50 10.17 -27.00 13.06
CA VAL A 50 10.95 -28.24 13.11
C VAL A 50 10.93 -28.94 11.75
N GLY A 51 12.11 -29.14 11.16
CA GLY A 51 12.28 -29.76 9.84
C GLY A 51 12.23 -28.77 8.67
N ILE A 52 11.88 -27.50 8.91
CA ILE A 52 11.89 -26.44 7.90
C ILE A 52 13.27 -25.79 7.88
N LYS A 53 13.96 -25.85 6.74
CA LYS A 53 15.28 -25.22 6.57
C LYS A 53 15.19 -23.75 6.16
N GLN A 54 14.18 -23.41 5.37
CA GLN A 54 14.08 -22.10 4.73
C GLN A 54 12.65 -21.58 4.69
N ILE A 55 12.51 -20.26 4.85
CA ILE A 55 11.24 -19.55 4.72
C ILE A 55 11.41 -18.38 3.77
N ILE A 56 10.49 -18.25 2.82
CA ILE A 56 10.32 -17.06 1.98
C ILE A 56 9.79 -15.90 2.85
N ILE A 57 10.57 -14.82 2.91
CA ILE A 57 10.22 -13.56 3.57
C ILE A 57 10.22 -12.41 2.54
N PRO A 58 9.45 -11.34 2.75
CA PRO A 58 9.56 -10.13 1.94
C PRO A 58 10.91 -9.43 2.18
N LYS A 59 11.51 -8.88 1.13
CA LYS A 59 12.77 -8.11 1.22
C LYS A 59 12.56 -6.75 1.90
N GLU A 60 11.45 -6.08 1.59
CA GLU A 60 11.05 -4.80 2.17
C GLU A 60 9.59 -4.87 2.60
N TYR A 61 9.34 -5.34 3.82
CA TYR A 61 7.99 -5.29 4.37
C TYR A 61 7.67 -3.87 4.86
N LYS A 62 6.52 -3.36 4.44
CA LYS A 62 5.90 -2.18 5.04
C LYS A 62 4.66 -2.62 5.81
N SER A 63 4.62 -2.30 7.10
CA SER A 63 3.44 -2.57 7.91
C SER A 63 2.24 -1.73 7.42
N PRO A 64 1.00 -2.17 7.67
CA PRO A 64 -0.18 -1.39 7.33
C PRO A 64 -0.14 0.04 7.90
N GLU A 65 0.46 0.21 9.08
CA GLU A 65 0.63 1.50 9.74
C GLU A 65 1.68 2.37 9.05
N GLN A 66 2.76 1.78 8.53
CA GLN A 66 3.75 2.49 7.72
C GLN A 66 3.14 2.92 6.39
N LEU A 67 2.43 2.02 5.71
CA LEU A 67 1.70 2.35 4.49
C LEU A 67 0.67 3.46 4.72
N LYS A 68 -0.06 3.41 5.85
CA LYS A 68 -1.00 4.46 6.22
C LYS A 68 -0.31 5.79 6.47
N ARG A 69 0.78 5.82 7.23
CA ARG A 69 1.56 7.05 7.49
C ARG A 69 2.15 7.65 6.22
N GLU A 70 2.66 6.81 5.32
CA GLU A 70 3.15 7.26 4.01
C GLU A 70 2.01 7.80 3.14
N ALA A 71 0.85 7.15 3.14
CA ALA A 71 -0.33 7.66 2.45
C ALA A 71 -0.79 9.00 3.04
N ASP A 72 -0.92 9.10 4.37
CA ASP A 72 -1.33 10.31 5.08
C ASP A 72 -0.36 11.48 4.82
N LYS A 73 0.95 11.22 4.69
CA LYS A 73 1.95 12.23 4.31
C LYS A 73 1.74 12.78 2.90
N ASN A 74 1.22 11.96 1.99
CA ASN A 74 0.98 12.33 0.59
C ASN A 74 -0.45 12.85 0.35
N LEU A 75 -1.33 12.73 1.34
CA LEU A 75 -2.68 13.27 1.25
C LEU A 75 -2.66 14.77 1.55
N PRO A 76 -3.52 15.56 0.86
CA PRO A 76 -3.78 16.93 1.27
C PRO A 76 -4.24 16.95 2.74
N PRO A 77 -3.89 18.00 3.50
CA PRO A 77 -4.38 18.16 4.87
C PRO A 77 -5.91 18.05 4.90
N LEU A 78 -6.43 17.38 5.95
CA LEU A 78 -7.85 17.03 6.08
C LEU A 78 -8.78 18.26 6.04
N HIS A 79 -8.24 19.45 6.29
CA HIS A 79 -8.93 20.73 6.26
C HIS A 79 -8.82 21.35 4.87
N LEU A 80 -9.48 20.72 3.89
CA LEU A 80 -9.77 21.38 2.62
C LEU A 80 -10.94 22.33 2.84
N THR A 81 -10.76 23.60 2.47
CA THR A 81 -11.86 24.58 2.45
C THR A 81 -12.87 24.19 1.38
N GLU A 82 -14.13 24.63 1.51
CA GLU A 82 -15.16 24.38 0.49
C GLU A 82 -14.71 24.85 -0.91
N ASP A 83 -13.97 25.96 -0.93
CA ASP A 83 -13.36 26.55 -2.13
C ASP A 83 -12.30 25.67 -2.81
N PHE A 84 -11.73 24.69 -2.10
CA PHE A 84 -10.79 23.74 -2.71
C PHE A 84 -11.45 22.94 -3.83
N TYR A 85 -12.77 22.77 -3.82
CA TYR A 85 -13.54 22.08 -4.84
C TYR A 85 -14.37 23.03 -5.72
N ALA A 86 -14.01 24.32 -5.77
CA ALA A 86 -14.71 25.29 -6.61
C ALA A 86 -14.63 24.88 -8.09
N ASP A 87 -15.68 25.20 -8.84
CA ASP A 87 -15.68 24.99 -10.30
C ASP A 87 -14.83 26.06 -11.03
N ARG A 88 -14.29 27.05 -10.30
CA ARG A 88 -13.53 28.18 -10.84
C ARG A 88 -12.43 28.64 -9.88
N TYR A 89 -11.24 28.87 -10.42
CA TYR A 89 -10.08 29.39 -9.70
C TYR A 89 -9.51 30.61 -10.42
N PHE A 90 -9.11 31.61 -9.63
CA PHE A 90 -8.29 32.73 -10.09
C PHE A 90 -6.85 32.44 -9.69
N VAL A 91 -5.98 32.29 -10.68
CA VAL A 91 -4.58 31.91 -10.49
C VAL A 91 -3.69 33.09 -10.86
N LYS A 92 -2.73 33.37 -9.98
CA LYS A 92 -1.69 34.38 -10.18
C LYS A 92 -0.35 33.67 -10.05
N GLU A 93 0.40 33.61 -11.14
CA GLU A 93 1.75 33.04 -11.19
C GLU A 93 2.78 34.14 -11.32
N THR A 94 3.83 34.07 -10.51
CA THR A 94 4.95 35.02 -10.55
C THR A 94 6.25 34.26 -10.83
N PHE A 95 6.91 34.58 -11.93
CA PHE A 95 8.19 34.01 -12.33
C PHE A 95 9.29 35.01 -12.08
N SER A 96 10.11 34.75 -11.06
CA SER A 96 11.28 35.57 -10.76
C SER A 96 12.50 35.05 -11.52
N GLY A 97 12.97 35.83 -12.48
CA GLY A 97 14.22 35.57 -13.20
C GLY A 97 15.43 36.16 -12.47
N LEU A 98 16.61 35.55 -12.68
CA LEU A 98 17.90 36.08 -12.20
C LEU A 98 18.23 37.49 -12.76
N SER A 99 17.52 37.94 -13.79
CA SER A 99 17.69 39.22 -14.48
C SER A 99 16.84 40.37 -13.90
N GLY A 100 16.11 40.15 -12.80
CA GLY A 100 15.44 41.21 -12.04
C GLY A 100 14.10 41.70 -12.60
N ASN A 101 13.59 41.12 -13.68
CA ASN A 101 12.23 41.35 -14.15
C ASN A 101 11.37 40.15 -13.77
N ASP A 102 10.44 40.37 -12.84
CA ASP A 102 9.41 39.40 -12.51
C ASP A 102 8.33 39.41 -13.60
N LEU A 103 8.00 38.23 -14.14
CA LEU A 103 6.85 38.06 -15.03
C LEU A 103 5.65 37.61 -14.18
N GLU A 104 4.57 38.37 -14.25
CA GLU A 104 3.30 38.04 -13.58
C GLU A 104 2.26 37.63 -14.62
N ILE A 105 1.63 36.47 -14.40
CA ILE A 105 0.56 35.93 -15.25
C ILE A 105 -0.67 35.67 -14.39
N ASP A 106 -1.74 36.39 -14.73
CA ASP A 106 -3.06 36.21 -14.11
C ASP A 106 -3.99 35.49 -15.09
N TYR A 107 -4.58 34.37 -14.66
CA TYR A 107 -5.50 33.59 -15.48
C TYR A 107 -6.59 32.92 -14.66
N GLN A 108 -7.68 32.56 -15.35
CA GLN A 108 -8.83 31.87 -14.75
C GLN A 108 -8.86 30.42 -15.22
N VAL A 109 -9.10 29.49 -14.29
CA VAL A 109 -9.28 28.07 -14.58
C VAL A 109 -10.69 27.65 -14.18
N ASP A 110 -11.48 27.24 -15.17
CA ASP A 110 -12.80 26.63 -14.94
C ASP A 110 -12.66 25.09 -14.95
N ILE A 111 -13.03 24.43 -13.85
CA ILE A 111 -12.94 22.98 -13.68
C ILE A 111 -14.33 22.34 -13.81
N GLY A 112 -14.54 21.60 -14.90
CA GLY A 112 -15.75 20.80 -15.09
C GLY A 112 -15.68 19.45 -14.37
N LEU A 113 -15.98 19.39 -13.07
CA LEU A 113 -16.02 18.13 -12.32
C LEU A 113 -17.27 17.31 -12.67
N LYS A 114 -17.10 16.25 -13.46
CA LYS A 114 -18.16 15.25 -13.65
C LYS A 114 -18.25 14.35 -12.42
N LYS A 115 -19.27 14.55 -11.58
CA LYS A 115 -19.62 13.60 -10.51
C LYS A 115 -20.02 12.26 -11.12
N PHE A 116 -19.11 11.31 -11.10
CA PHE A 116 -19.48 9.91 -11.31
C PHE A 116 -20.22 9.43 -10.06
N ARG A 117 -21.56 9.38 -10.13
CA ARG A 117 -22.33 8.53 -9.22
C ARG A 117 -22.00 7.08 -9.56
N LYS A 118 -20.93 6.55 -8.97
CA LYS A 118 -20.85 5.09 -8.79
C LYS A 118 -21.90 4.75 -7.75
N PRO A 119 -22.92 3.93 -8.07
CA PRO A 119 -23.87 3.50 -7.06
C PRO A 119 -23.09 2.91 -5.89
N VAL A 120 -23.48 3.23 -4.65
CA VAL A 120 -22.81 2.75 -3.43
C VAL A 120 -22.63 1.23 -3.46
N LEU A 121 -23.57 0.52 -4.10
CA LEU A 121 -23.50 -0.90 -4.39
C LEU A 121 -22.24 -1.30 -5.16
N GLN A 122 -21.75 -0.50 -6.11
CA GLN A 122 -20.56 -0.84 -6.90
C GLN A 122 -19.25 -0.63 -6.13
N ILE A 123 -19.20 0.32 -5.19
CA ILE A 123 -18.06 0.48 -4.26
C ILE A 123 -18.04 -0.69 -3.26
N ILE A 124 -19.21 -1.08 -2.77
CA ILE A 124 -19.37 -2.24 -1.91
C ILE A 124 -18.97 -3.51 -2.68
N LEU A 125 -19.51 -3.75 -3.88
CA LEU A 125 -19.18 -4.91 -4.70
C LEU A 125 -17.70 -4.97 -5.08
N GLN A 126 -17.03 -3.85 -5.39
CA GLN A 126 -15.58 -3.83 -5.60
C GLN A 126 -14.81 -4.24 -4.34
N LYS A 127 -15.23 -3.80 -3.14
CA LYS A 127 -14.65 -4.27 -1.88
C LYS A 127 -14.90 -5.76 -1.64
N TYR A 128 -16.10 -6.26 -1.96
CA TYR A 128 -16.45 -7.68 -1.80
C TYR A 128 -15.76 -8.58 -2.85
N ASP A 129 -15.58 -8.16 -4.10
CA ASP A 129 -14.82 -8.91 -5.12
C ASP A 129 -13.34 -8.98 -4.79
N VAL A 130 -12.76 -7.92 -4.20
CA VAL A 130 -11.40 -7.96 -3.64
C VAL A 130 -11.31 -8.96 -2.47
N MET A 131 -12.34 -9.07 -1.63
CA MET A 131 -12.38 -10.09 -0.55
C MET A 131 -12.61 -11.52 -1.07
N ILE A 132 -13.45 -11.71 -2.09
CA ILE A 132 -13.78 -13.02 -2.65
C ILE A 132 -12.65 -13.57 -3.52
N SER A 133 -11.95 -12.72 -4.27
CA SER A 133 -10.73 -13.12 -5.00
C SER A 133 -9.61 -13.53 -4.05
N LYS A 134 -9.47 -12.85 -2.90
CA LYS A 134 -8.57 -13.30 -1.82
C LYS A 134 -8.96 -14.68 -1.28
N LYS A 135 -10.26 -14.95 -1.12
CA LYS A 135 -10.77 -16.23 -0.59
C LYS A 135 -10.66 -17.39 -1.60
N ARG A 136 -10.85 -17.13 -2.90
CA ARG A 136 -10.70 -18.14 -3.97
C ARG A 136 -9.25 -18.51 -4.27
N ASN A 137 -8.31 -17.58 -4.04
CA ASN A 137 -6.87 -17.89 -4.13
C ASN A 137 -6.32 -18.51 -2.83
N SER A 138 -7.16 -18.77 -1.84
CA SER A 138 -6.85 -19.45 -0.57
C SER A 138 -7.51 -20.83 -0.44
N SER A 139 -7.91 -21.46 -1.54
CA SER A 139 -8.33 -22.88 -1.59
C SER A 139 -7.42 -23.66 -2.53
#